data_AF-A0A9P7MKF7-F1
#
_entry.id   AF-A0A9P7MKF7-F1
#
_cell.length_a   1.000
_cell.length_b   1.000
_cell.length_c   1.000
_cell.angle_alpha   90.00
_cell.angle_beta   90.00
_cell.angle_gamma   90.00
#
_symmetry.space_group_name_H-M   'P 1'
#
loop_
_entity.id
_entity.type
_entity.pdbx_description
1 polymer ?
#
loop_
_entity_poly.entity_id
_entity_poly.type
_entity_poly.pdbx_seq_one_letter_code
_entity_poly.pdbx_strand_id
1 'polypeptide(L)'
;MDSNWQPIGFNQEDLKETVTHIHACAYQDDRADTGNQHGVPANHWILSLEITTQRSVRIDMNPLGLSLDFGRNPFQGQVQVSSKTYRHTERSIHTLSFPTKDKTMVKDIVDLINKNGLQVYTFSPEFKGCRYWVYKVVSHLEEEGIIDSGSADQTWRAIPYFYMPSGRIESELKKGTFGPVGVATHSNSVK
;
A
#
# COMPACT_ATOMS: atom_id res chain seq x y z
N MET A 1 0.56 -5.24 -15.74
CA MET A 1 0.77 -5.96 -14.46
C MET A 1 1.72 -7.11 -14.73
N ASP A 2 2.78 -7.24 -13.95
CA ASP A 2 3.78 -8.33 -14.04
C ASP A 2 3.51 -9.44 -13.00
N SER A 3 4.46 -10.36 -12.78
CA SER A 3 4.33 -11.48 -11.84
C SER A 3 4.30 -11.08 -10.35
N ASN A 4 4.58 -9.82 -10.01
CA ASN A 4 4.43 -9.28 -8.66
C ASN A 4 3.00 -8.81 -8.36
N TRP A 5 2.09 -8.88 -9.34
CA TRP A 5 0.68 -8.59 -9.17
C TRP A 5 -0.13 -9.86 -8.98
N GLN A 6 -1.02 -9.86 -7.99
CA GLN A 6 -1.97 -10.93 -7.73
C GLN A 6 -3.39 -10.37 -7.87
N PRO A 7 -4.05 -10.60 -9.02
CA PRO A 7 -5.45 -10.24 -9.17
C PRO A 7 -6.32 -11.16 -8.31
N ILE A 8 -7.18 -10.58 -7.47
CA ILE A 8 -8.14 -11.29 -6.61
C ILE A 8 -9.53 -10.75 -6.92
N GLY A 9 -10.25 -11.39 -7.86
CA GLY A 9 -11.54 -10.88 -8.33
C GLY A 9 -11.44 -9.49 -8.97
N PHE A 10 -10.31 -9.17 -9.59
CA PHE A 10 -10.11 -7.92 -10.31
C PHE A 10 -10.75 -7.97 -11.70
N ASN A 11 -11.64 -7.01 -11.98
CA ASN A 11 -12.21 -6.80 -13.31
C ASN A 11 -11.21 -6.00 -14.15
N GLN A 12 -10.68 -6.60 -15.22
CA GLN A 12 -9.71 -5.94 -16.10
C GLN A 12 -10.26 -4.68 -16.78
N GLU A 13 -11.58 -4.57 -16.97
CA GLU A 13 -12.19 -3.37 -17.54
C GLU A 13 -12.07 -2.16 -16.61
N ASP A 14 -11.89 -2.37 -15.29
CA ASP A 14 -11.66 -1.29 -14.34
C ASP A 14 -10.35 -0.53 -14.62
N LEU A 15 -9.41 -1.10 -15.38
CA LEU A 15 -8.20 -0.38 -15.82
C LEU A 15 -8.52 0.89 -16.63
N LYS A 16 -9.65 0.90 -17.34
CA LYS A 16 -10.08 2.01 -18.21
C LYS A 16 -10.91 3.06 -17.46
N GLU A 17 -11.26 2.78 -16.22
CA GLU A 17 -12.13 3.64 -15.41
C GLU A 17 -11.33 4.81 -14.83
N THR A 18 -11.98 5.98 -14.78
CA THR A 18 -11.41 7.19 -14.15
C THR A 18 -11.49 7.07 -12.64
N VAL A 19 -10.38 7.35 -11.96
CA VAL A 19 -10.29 7.47 -10.51
C VAL A 19 -10.59 8.91 -10.15
N THR A 20 -11.50 9.12 -9.20
CA THR A 20 -11.88 10.45 -8.68
C THR A 20 -11.15 10.80 -7.39
N HIS A 21 -10.86 9.78 -6.56
CA HIS A 21 -10.12 9.93 -5.31
C HIS A 21 -9.22 8.73 -5.07
N ILE A 22 -8.10 8.98 -4.39
CA ILE A 22 -7.22 7.95 -3.87
C ILE A 22 -7.30 8.01 -2.35
N HIS A 23 -7.66 6.88 -1.74
CA HIS A 23 -7.77 6.76 -0.28
C HIS A 23 -6.65 5.89 0.28
N ALA A 24 -5.82 6.46 1.15
CA ALA A 24 -4.90 5.70 1.99
C ALA A 24 -5.63 5.28 3.28
N CYS A 25 -5.91 3.98 3.41
CA CYS A 25 -6.77 3.46 4.47
C CYS A 25 -5.97 2.60 5.45
N ALA A 26 -6.05 2.90 6.74
CA ALA A 26 -5.61 2.04 7.83
C ALA A 26 -6.77 1.14 8.26
N TYR A 27 -6.63 -0.18 8.18
CA TYR A 27 -7.66 -1.11 8.61
C TYR A 27 -7.68 -1.24 10.13
N GLN A 28 -8.86 -1.39 10.70
CA GLN A 28 -8.99 -1.86 12.08
C GLN A 28 -8.34 -3.25 12.20
N ASP A 29 -7.41 -3.40 13.13
CA ASP A 29 -6.83 -4.70 13.46
C ASP A 29 -7.78 -5.39 14.44
N ASP A 30 -8.62 -6.31 13.96
CA ASP A 30 -9.57 -7.06 14.79
C ASP A 30 -8.86 -7.84 15.92
N ARG A 31 -7.54 -8.06 15.82
CA ARG A 31 -6.77 -8.75 16.87
C ARG A 31 -6.43 -7.85 18.05
N ALA A 32 -6.48 -6.53 17.88
CA ALA A 32 -6.18 -5.57 18.94
C ALA A 32 -7.09 -5.77 20.17
N ASP A 33 -8.32 -6.25 19.96
CA ASP A 33 -9.31 -6.50 21.01
C ASP A 33 -9.24 -7.90 21.64
N THR A 34 -8.38 -8.79 21.11
CA THR A 34 -8.35 -10.22 21.52
C THR A 34 -7.32 -10.55 22.60
N GLY A 35 -6.56 -9.56 23.08
CA GLY A 35 -5.61 -9.73 24.20
C GLY A 35 -4.47 -10.73 23.97
N ASN A 36 -4.31 -11.26 22.75
CA ASN A 36 -3.33 -12.29 22.43
C ASN A 36 -2.01 -11.63 21.96
N GLN A 37 -1.03 -11.57 22.87
CA GLN A 37 0.13 -10.68 22.85
C GLN A 37 1.31 -11.11 21.96
N HIS A 38 1.08 -11.83 20.87
CA HIS A 38 2.18 -12.24 19.99
C HIS A 38 2.38 -11.24 18.83
N GLY A 39 2.72 -10.00 19.20
CA GLY A 39 3.10 -8.92 18.28
C GLY A 39 2.56 -7.56 18.72
N VAL A 40 3.34 -6.50 18.53
CA VAL A 40 2.82 -5.13 18.67
C VAL A 40 1.77 -4.94 17.56
N PRO A 41 0.50 -4.68 17.86
CA PRO A 41 -0.55 -4.55 16.85
C PRO A 41 -0.20 -3.43 15.87
N ALA A 42 -0.61 -3.60 14.62
CA ALA A 42 -0.35 -2.63 13.57
C ALA A 42 -1.53 -2.65 12.59
N ASN A 43 -2.08 -1.48 12.27
CA ASN A 43 -3.06 -1.39 11.21
C ASN A 43 -2.39 -1.79 9.90
N HIS A 44 -3.09 -2.59 9.10
CA HIS A 44 -2.70 -2.84 7.72
C HIS A 44 -3.12 -1.65 6.87
N TRP A 45 -2.22 -1.17 6.02
CA TRP A 45 -2.47 0.01 5.18
C TRP A 45 -2.58 -0.38 3.71
N ILE A 46 -3.64 0.12 3.06
CA ILE A 46 -3.93 -0.14 1.65
C ILE A 46 -4.27 1.15 0.92
N LEU A 47 -4.34 1.08 -0.42
CA LEU A 47 -4.90 2.11 -1.26
C LEU A 47 -6.25 1.67 -1.84
N SER A 48 -7.24 2.56 -1.82
CA SER A 48 -8.51 2.41 -2.53
C SER A 48 -8.59 3.48 -3.62
N LEU A 49 -8.76 3.06 -4.86
CA LEU A 49 -8.92 3.96 -6.01
C LEU A 49 -10.42 4.10 -6.29
N GLU A 50 -11.03 5.19 -5.82
CA GLU A 50 -12.47 5.44 -5.98
C GLU A 50 -12.78 5.76 -7.44
N ILE A 51 -13.58 4.91 -8.09
CA ILE A 51 -14.12 5.14 -9.44
C ILE A 51 -15.44 5.89 -9.32
N THR A 52 -16.33 5.39 -8.47
CA THR A 52 -17.58 6.05 -8.08
C THR A 52 -17.80 5.85 -6.58
N THR A 53 -18.82 6.50 -6.02
CA THR A 53 -19.20 6.32 -4.61
C THR A 53 -19.54 4.87 -4.23
N GLN A 54 -19.76 4.00 -5.22
CA GLN A 54 -20.11 2.58 -5.06
C GLN A 54 -19.08 1.63 -5.69
N ARG A 55 -17.97 2.13 -6.25
CA ARG A 55 -16.98 1.28 -6.92
C ARG A 55 -15.56 1.78 -6.64
N SER A 56 -14.66 0.84 -6.39
CA SER A 56 -13.24 1.14 -6.29
C SER A 56 -12.37 -0.04 -6.71
N VAL A 57 -11.10 0.25 -6.95
CA VAL A 57 -10.05 -0.76 -7.05
C VAL A 57 -9.19 -0.69 -5.80
N ARG A 58 -9.13 -1.78 -5.03
CA ARG A 58 -8.22 -1.92 -3.90
C ARG A 58 -6.86 -2.37 -4.39
N ILE A 59 -5.81 -1.64 -4.02
CA ILE A 59 -4.41 -2.00 -4.21
C ILE A 59 -3.77 -2.21 -2.84
N ASP A 60 -3.20 -3.39 -2.64
CA ASP A 60 -2.80 -3.87 -1.32
C ASP A 60 -1.46 -4.62 -1.40
N MET A 61 -0.43 -4.09 -0.74
CA MET A 61 0.88 -4.74 -0.67
C MET A 61 0.92 -5.69 0.52
N ASN A 62 1.04 -7.00 0.24
CA ASN A 62 1.11 -8.07 1.25
C ASN A 62 2.43 -8.85 1.14
N PRO A 63 2.98 -9.37 2.25
CA PRO A 63 4.10 -10.30 2.17
C PRO A 63 3.66 -11.65 1.58
N LEU A 64 4.51 -12.25 0.75
CA LEU A 64 4.30 -13.58 0.18
C LEU A 64 4.30 -14.69 1.23
N GLY A 65 4.92 -14.48 2.39
CA GLY A 65 5.12 -15.49 3.45
C GLY A 65 3.87 -16.12 4.08
N LEU A 66 2.67 -15.84 3.56
CA LEU A 66 1.44 -16.57 3.87
C LEU A 66 1.05 -17.61 2.79
N SER A 67 1.71 -17.57 1.63
CA SER A 67 1.65 -18.61 0.58
C SER A 67 2.60 -19.75 0.93
N LEU A 68 2.12 -20.99 0.82
CA LEU A 68 2.89 -22.23 1.05
C LEU A 68 3.94 -22.51 -0.06
N ASP A 69 4.32 -21.51 -0.87
CA ASP A 69 5.33 -21.67 -1.91
C ASP A 69 6.74 -21.77 -1.30
N PHE A 70 7.11 -23.00 -0.91
CA PHE A 70 8.45 -23.36 -0.44
C PHE A 70 9.49 -22.99 -1.51
N GLY A 71 10.24 -21.91 -1.28
CA GLY A 71 11.32 -21.46 -2.16
C GLY A 71 11.35 -19.96 -2.45
N ARG A 72 10.32 -19.20 -2.06
CA ARG A 72 10.32 -17.74 -2.17
C ARG A 72 10.77 -17.06 -0.88
N ASN A 73 11.37 -15.88 -0.99
CA ASN A 73 11.70 -15.05 0.16
C ASN A 73 10.38 -14.67 0.88
N PRO A 74 10.18 -15.04 2.16
CA PRO A 74 8.92 -14.78 2.87
C PRO A 74 8.63 -13.28 3.03
N PHE A 75 9.66 -12.43 2.94
CA PHE A 75 9.54 -10.98 3.01
C PHE A 75 9.27 -10.33 1.65
N GLN A 76 9.35 -11.08 0.55
CA GLN A 76 9.02 -10.51 -0.76
C GLN A 76 7.54 -10.13 -0.78
N GLY A 77 7.25 -8.90 -1.14
CA GLY A 77 5.91 -8.36 -1.27
C GLY A 77 5.25 -8.79 -2.58
N GLN A 78 3.93 -8.81 -2.56
CA GLN A 78 3.07 -9.00 -3.72
C GLN A 78 1.94 -7.97 -3.67
N VAL A 79 1.70 -7.31 -4.81
CA VAL A 79 0.61 -6.35 -4.95
C VAL A 79 -0.66 -7.12 -5.26
N GLN A 80 -1.56 -7.21 -4.29
CA GLN A 80 -2.91 -7.67 -4.51
C GLN A 80 -3.76 -6.55 -5.10
N VAL A 81 -4.49 -6.86 -6.16
CA VAL A 81 -5.42 -5.93 -6.80
C VAL A 81 -6.81 -6.56 -6.90
N SER A 82 -7.85 -5.80 -6.57
CA SER A 82 -9.22 -6.33 -6.56
C SER A 82 -10.26 -5.24 -6.78
N SER A 83 -11.31 -5.56 -7.55
CA SER A 83 -12.46 -4.68 -7.75
C SER A 83 -13.42 -4.78 -6.56
N LYS A 84 -13.97 -3.65 -6.12
CA LYS A 84 -14.85 -3.55 -4.95
C LYS A 84 -16.13 -2.79 -5.31
N THR A 85 -17.21 -3.15 -4.63
CA THR A 85 -18.55 -2.55 -4.75
C THR A 85 -18.80 -1.48 -3.67
N TYR A 86 -17.73 -0.78 -3.27
CA TYR A 86 -17.75 0.33 -2.33
C TYR A 86 -16.62 1.31 -2.70
N ARG A 87 -16.71 2.58 -2.30
CA ARG A 87 -15.66 3.59 -2.59
C ARG A 87 -14.32 3.34 -1.87
N HIS A 88 -14.40 2.92 -0.62
CA HIS A 88 -13.30 2.45 0.23
C HIS A 88 -13.92 1.61 1.35
N THR A 89 -13.12 0.78 2.03
CA THR A 89 -13.67 -0.12 3.05
C THR A 89 -14.29 0.66 4.23
N GLU A 90 -15.41 0.15 4.75
CA GLU A 90 -16.00 0.61 6.01
C GLU A 90 -15.22 0.13 7.24
N ARG A 91 -14.31 -0.85 7.05
CA ARG A 91 -13.42 -1.36 8.09
C ARG A 91 -12.17 -0.49 8.31
N SER A 92 -12.13 0.69 7.70
CA SER A 92 -11.04 1.64 7.87
C SER A 92 -11.23 2.39 9.18
N ILE A 93 -10.20 2.39 10.02
CA ILE A 93 -10.20 3.15 11.28
C ILE A 93 -9.58 4.54 11.11
N HIS A 94 -8.84 4.74 10.03
CA HIS A 94 -8.32 6.03 9.61
C HIS A 94 -8.17 6.04 8.09
N THR A 95 -8.53 7.16 7.46
CA THR A 95 -8.50 7.33 6.01
C THR A 95 -8.04 8.72 5.66
N LEU A 96 -7.01 8.80 4.80
CA LEU A 96 -6.68 10.02 4.08
C LEU A 96 -7.28 9.93 2.68
N SER A 97 -7.83 11.01 2.17
CA SER A 97 -8.48 11.05 0.86
C SER A 97 -7.90 12.18 0.02
N PHE A 98 -7.44 11.85 -1.18
CA PHE A 98 -6.82 12.81 -2.08
C PHE A 98 -7.61 12.82 -3.39
N PRO A 99 -8.22 13.95 -3.78
CA PRO A 99 -8.84 14.07 -5.09
C PRO A 99 -7.76 13.92 -6.17
N THR A 100 -8.07 13.17 -7.22
CA THR A 100 -7.20 13.08 -8.38
C THR A 100 -7.37 14.31 -9.26
N LYS A 101 -6.29 14.69 -9.94
CA LYS A 101 -6.30 15.67 -11.02
C LYS A 101 -6.59 14.97 -12.34
N ASP A 102 -7.19 15.73 -13.25
CA ASP A 102 -7.51 15.29 -14.60
C ASP A 102 -8.32 13.98 -14.66
N LYS A 103 -8.33 13.33 -15.82
CA LYS A 103 -9.01 12.04 -16.04
C LYS A 103 -8.08 10.87 -15.75
N THR A 104 -7.42 10.88 -14.58
CA THR A 104 -6.51 9.81 -14.17
C THR A 104 -7.25 8.47 -14.16
N MET A 105 -6.75 7.47 -14.91
CA MET A 105 -7.32 6.13 -14.94
C MET A 105 -6.64 5.20 -13.93
N VAL A 106 -7.31 4.09 -13.59
CA VAL A 106 -6.70 3.02 -12.78
C VAL A 106 -5.40 2.51 -13.44
N LYS A 107 -5.38 2.39 -14.77
CA LYS A 107 -4.19 1.98 -15.52
C LYS A 107 -3.01 2.90 -15.29
N ASP A 108 -3.22 4.22 -15.23
CA ASP A 108 -2.14 5.19 -15.06
C ASP A 108 -1.46 5.02 -13.70
N ILE A 109 -2.23 4.71 -12.66
CA ILE A 109 -1.72 4.44 -11.31
C ILE A 109 -0.97 3.09 -11.27
N VAL A 110 -1.48 2.06 -11.93
CA VAL A 110 -0.80 0.77 -12.07
C VAL A 110 0.53 0.93 -12.82
N ASP A 111 0.54 1.71 -13.89
CA ASP A 111 1.74 1.99 -14.67
C ASP A 111 2.76 2.80 -13.88
N LEU A 112 2.32 3.79 -13.09
CA LEU A 112 3.17 4.54 -12.17
C LEU A 112 3.86 3.63 -11.15
N ILE A 113 3.10 2.69 -10.55
CA ILE A 113 3.64 1.70 -9.62
C ILE A 113 4.73 0.86 -10.31
N ASN A 114 4.46 0.39 -11.54
CA ASN A 114 5.41 -0.43 -12.30
C ASN A 114 6.66 0.35 -12.74
N LYS A 115 6.47 1.56 -13.27
CA LYS A 115 7.53 2.47 -13.75
C LYS A 115 8.54 2.77 -12.64
N ASN A 116 8.06 2.93 -11.41
CA ASN A 116 8.90 3.24 -10.24
C ASN A 116 9.35 1.99 -9.46
N GLY A 117 9.07 0.78 -9.96
CA GLY A 117 9.48 -0.47 -9.32
C GLY A 117 8.82 -0.72 -7.96
N LEU A 118 7.70 -0.07 -7.67
CA LEU A 118 7.03 -0.14 -6.36
C LEU A 118 6.35 -1.50 -6.13
N GLN A 119 6.07 -2.26 -7.20
CA GLN A 119 5.60 -3.64 -7.13
C GLN A 119 6.70 -4.62 -6.69
N VAL A 120 7.97 -4.24 -6.79
CA VAL A 120 9.12 -5.07 -6.37
C VAL A 120 9.57 -4.60 -4.98
N TYR A 121 8.79 -4.95 -3.96
CA TYR A 121 9.03 -4.54 -2.58
C TYR A 121 9.46 -5.74 -1.72
N THR A 122 10.41 -5.53 -0.81
CA THR A 122 10.78 -6.49 0.23
C THR A 122 10.46 -5.88 1.58
N PHE A 123 9.60 -6.53 2.36
CA PHE A 123 9.20 -6.11 3.70
C PHE A 123 10.36 -6.12 4.68
N SER A 124 10.24 -5.32 5.74
CA SER A 124 11.09 -5.49 6.91
C SER A 124 10.77 -6.82 7.63
N PRO A 125 11.70 -7.36 8.45
CA PRO A 125 11.48 -8.60 9.19
C PRO A 125 10.22 -8.64 10.07
N GLU A 126 9.72 -7.48 10.50
CA GLU A 126 8.52 -7.35 11.32
C GLU A 126 7.21 -7.33 10.51
N PHE A 127 7.27 -7.44 9.18
CA PHE A 127 6.11 -7.43 8.27
C PHE A 127 5.25 -6.16 8.34
N LYS A 128 5.79 -5.04 8.86
CA LYS A 128 5.08 -3.76 9.03
C LYS A 128 5.32 -2.75 7.90
N GLY A 129 5.84 -3.23 6.78
CA GLY A 129 6.29 -2.41 5.65
C GLY A 129 5.18 -1.79 4.79
N CYS A 130 3.91 -2.22 4.92
CA CYS A 130 2.80 -1.72 4.10
C CYS A 130 2.58 -0.20 4.25
N ARG A 131 2.76 0.32 5.47
CA ARG A 131 2.71 1.75 5.80
C ARG A 131 3.69 2.59 4.98
N TYR A 132 4.94 2.15 4.94
CA TYR A 132 5.98 2.82 4.16
C TYR A 132 5.74 2.69 2.65
N TRP A 133 5.27 1.53 2.20
CA TRP A 133 4.91 1.31 0.80
C TRP A 133 3.79 2.27 0.32
N VAL A 134 2.70 2.40 1.09
CA VAL A 134 1.60 3.34 0.80
C VAL A 134 2.13 4.76 0.67
N TYR A 135 2.97 5.21 1.62
CA TYR A 135 3.60 6.53 1.52
C TYR A 135 4.41 6.73 0.25
N LYS A 136 5.17 5.72 -0.17
CA LYS A 136 5.97 5.81 -1.40
C LYS A 136 5.11 5.90 -2.65
N VAL A 137 3.98 5.19 -2.71
CA VAL A 137 3.03 5.33 -3.82
C VAL A 137 2.41 6.74 -3.82
N VAL A 138 1.93 7.24 -2.67
CA VAL A 138 1.37 8.60 -2.56
C VAL A 138 2.41 9.67 -2.94
N SER A 139 3.67 9.49 -2.55
CA SER A 139 4.75 10.41 -2.91
C SER A 139 4.94 10.51 -4.42
N HIS A 140 4.98 9.37 -5.12
CA HIS A 140 5.11 9.37 -6.57
C HIS A 140 3.85 9.88 -7.30
N LEU A 141 2.65 9.64 -6.74
CA LEU A 141 1.41 10.25 -7.26
C LEU A 141 1.46 11.78 -7.17
N GLU A 142 1.99 12.33 -6.08
CA GLU A 142 2.19 13.77 -5.92
C GLU A 142 3.26 14.31 -6.87
N GLU A 143 4.41 13.64 -7.00
CA GLU A 143 5.51 14.03 -7.89
C GLU A 143 5.07 14.09 -9.37
N GLU A 144 4.21 13.16 -9.81
CA GLU A 144 3.64 13.13 -11.17
C GLU A 144 2.44 14.08 -11.32
N GLY A 145 2.08 14.83 -10.27
CA GLY A 145 0.97 15.78 -10.29
C GLY A 145 -0.41 15.14 -10.38
N ILE A 146 -0.56 13.85 -10.07
CA ILE A 146 -1.85 13.15 -10.09
C ILE A 146 -2.73 13.56 -8.90
N ILE A 147 -2.11 13.96 -7.78
CA ILE A 147 -2.79 14.49 -6.59
C ILE A 147 -2.16 15.83 -6.19
N ASP A 148 -2.77 16.50 -5.21
CA ASP A 148 -2.27 17.81 -4.74
C ASP A 148 -0.95 17.70 -3.98
N SER A 149 -0.15 18.77 -4.08
CA SER A 149 1.08 18.91 -3.30
C SER A 149 0.78 18.93 -1.80
N GLY A 150 1.60 18.25 -1.01
CA GLY A 150 1.41 18.06 0.42
C GLY A 150 0.63 16.80 0.80
N SER A 151 0.12 16.02 -0.16
CA SER A 151 -0.48 14.70 0.07
C SER A 151 0.53 13.69 0.64
N ALA A 152 1.78 13.74 0.16
CA ALA A 152 2.88 12.91 0.63
C ALA A 152 3.26 13.23 2.08
N ASP A 153 3.37 14.51 2.43
CA ASP A 153 3.64 14.97 3.80
C ASP A 153 2.49 14.61 4.76
N GLN A 154 1.23 14.79 4.34
CA GLN A 154 0.06 14.33 5.10
C GLN A 154 0.12 12.83 5.38
N THR A 155 0.46 12.03 4.37
CA THR A 155 0.61 10.58 4.51
C THR A 155 1.77 10.22 5.44
N TRP A 156 2.94 10.86 5.26
CA TRP A 156 4.12 10.66 6.11
C TRP A 156 3.84 10.93 7.59
N ARG A 157 3.01 11.93 7.90
CA ARG A 157 2.60 12.24 9.27
C ARG A 157 1.58 11.24 9.83
N ALA A 158 0.81 10.56 8.99
CA ALA A 158 -0.24 9.65 9.44
C ALA A 158 0.25 8.22 9.69
N ILE A 159 1.17 7.72 8.88
CA ILE A 159 1.67 6.34 8.94
C ILE A 159 2.48 5.94 10.21
N PRO A 160 3.08 6.85 11.00
CA PRO A 160 3.78 6.47 12.24
C PRO A 160 2.83 6.17 13.40
N TYR A 161 1.52 6.04 13.18
CA TYR A 161 0.55 5.78 14.24
C TYR A 161 -0.11 4.41 14.09
N PHE A 162 -0.39 3.79 15.24
CA PHE A 162 -1.37 2.73 15.39
C PHE A 162 -2.70 3.35 15.84
N TYR A 163 -3.73 3.18 15.03
CA TYR A 163 -5.08 3.72 15.19
C TYR A 163 -6.00 2.68 15.82
N MET A 164 -6.76 3.13 16.81
CA MET A 164 -7.74 2.39 17.59
C MET A 164 -9.03 3.22 17.72
N PRO A 165 -10.17 2.63 18.09
CA PRO A 165 -11.41 3.41 18.25
C PRO A 165 -11.26 4.50 19.32
N SER A 166 -10.43 4.26 20.34
CA SER A 166 -10.16 5.16 21.45
C SER A 166 -9.12 6.25 21.14
N GLY A 167 -8.46 6.22 19.98
CA GLY A 167 -7.45 7.20 19.60
C GLY A 167 -6.30 6.60 18.80
N ARG A 168 -5.09 7.10 19.01
CA ARG A 168 -3.89 6.59 18.34
C ARG A 168 -2.66 6.67 19.23
N ILE A 169 -1.74 5.74 19.03
CA ILE A 169 -0.42 5.75 19.67
C ILE A 169 0.66 5.78 18.59
N GLU A 170 1.76 6.45 18.87
CA GLU A 170 2.91 6.42 17.96
C GLU A 170 3.50 5.00 17.93
N SER A 171 3.85 4.55 16.74
CA SER A 171 4.43 3.25 16.46
C SER A 171 5.55 3.43 15.46
N GLU A 172 6.71 2.86 15.78
CA GLU A 172 7.88 2.87 14.91
C GLU A 172 7.50 2.46 13.47
N LEU A 173 7.90 3.29 12.51
CA LEU A 173 7.73 3.01 11.10
C LEU A 173 8.86 2.09 10.63
N LYS A 174 8.50 0.87 10.23
CA LYS A 174 9.43 -0.08 9.63
C LYS A 174 9.42 0.09 8.12
N LYS A 175 10.62 0.27 7.54
CA LYS A 175 10.82 0.47 6.11
C LYS A 175 11.30 -0.84 5.47
N GLY A 176 10.65 -1.25 4.39
CA GLY A 176 11.20 -2.25 3.47
C GLY A 176 12.09 -1.60 2.42
N THR A 177 12.52 -2.40 1.44
CA THR A 177 13.36 -1.97 0.33
C THR A 177 12.67 -2.22 -1.01
N PHE A 178 13.02 -1.43 -2.02
CA PHE A 178 12.54 -1.56 -3.39
C PHE A 178 13.64 -2.10 -4.30
N GLY A 179 13.25 -2.84 -5.33
CA GLY A 179 14.15 -3.39 -6.33
C GLY A 179 14.36 -4.90 -6.19
N PRO A 180 15.06 -5.50 -7.16
CA PRO A 180 15.27 -6.95 -7.20
C PRO A 180 15.96 -7.45 -5.93
N VAL A 181 15.51 -8.60 -5.44
CA VAL A 181 16.10 -9.29 -4.29
C VAL A 181 17.52 -9.73 -4.67
N GLY A 182 18.52 -8.91 -4.37
CA GLY A 182 19.93 -9.22 -4.54
C GLY A 182 20.57 -8.71 -5.83
N VAL A 183 21.04 -7.47 -5.82
CA VAL A 183 22.50 -7.28 -5.86
C VAL A 183 22.82 -6.41 -4.65
N ALA A 184 23.31 -7.03 -3.58
CA ALA A 184 23.96 -6.27 -2.53
C ALA A 184 25.14 -5.57 -3.19
N THR A 185 25.01 -4.26 -3.46
CA THR A 185 26.15 -3.44 -3.84
C THR A 185 27.10 -3.45 -2.66
N HIS A 186 28.07 -4.35 -2.69
CA HIS A 186 29.27 -4.24 -1.88
C HIS A 186 29.94 -2.96 -2.35
N SER A 187 29.71 -1.87 -1.63
CA SER A 187 30.53 -0.68 -1.73
C SER A 187 31.93 -1.09 -1.29
N ASN A 188 32.79 -1.43 -2.26
CA ASN A 188 34.22 -1.47 -2.03
C ASN A 188 34.66 -0.04 -1.74
N SER A 189 34.78 0.28 -0.45
CA SER A 189 35.60 1.39 0.00
C SER A 189 37.05 1.06 -0.36
N VAL A 190 37.50 1.59 -1.50
CA VAL A 190 38.92 1.72 -1.80
C VAL A 190 39.45 2.84 -0.89
N LYS A 191 40.46 2.48 -0.09
CA LYS A 191 41.26 3.41 0.72
C LYS A 191 42.13 4.30 -0.15
#